data_AF-A0A9K3Q0D3-F1
#
_entry.id   AF-A0A9K3Q0D3-F1
#
_cell.length_a   1.000
_cell.length_b   1.000
_cell.length_c   1.000
_cell.angle_alpha   90.00
_cell.angle_beta   90.00
_cell.angle_gamma   90.00
#
_symmetry.space_group_name_H-M   'P 1'
#
loop_
_entity.id
_entity.type
_entity.pdbx_description
1 polymer ?
#
loop_
_entity_poly.entity_id
_entity_poly.type
_entity_poly.pdbx_seq_one_letter_code
_entity_poly.pdbx_strand_id
1 'polypeptide(L)'
;MSDTNAFDNNNGSGSGAIRPGSRPPSAPNSGNSPSPVNVAAPSKVAVQMQKMRDANTKYKNLLKMAKERIEQQEQELKNLKAASEGSINTNNYSKKKSLDEDFASRASSFMDDADEAWPEQNFQIVRVCQCIKVDLEAHEIAVSKGRTQEIWALLEFEMIVDPDVADSAGGITSAVELKQPKRMKQWKRFDAESDLADFIRRDTGEPLTVPPFSLTPQQSLRISTDAEKRVSQITEEFRRFRVKSEMTRKQMDSQIRELQSTNVESAKRRIEGKDVEKEREVARTEHSQLERMRAEMAKQEAQWKESYDLILKENEALKSSGSEALLASQWRQRYEVCLKEKEEAISKLKMAEQRSNDAESEGKYERKYRDLKESFRLYRKKAKEIFEAQNVGANGNGAGSLGATDMMRKISQQSNEESKLSYLKNLMVNYLTSDQEVRDHMEIAIGTVLQFTPDDHAKIKAKKEANESWGIF
;
A
#
# COMPACT_ATOMS: atom_id res chain seq x y z
N MET A 1 52.15 3.42 31.42
CA MET A 1 51.10 3.76 32.39
C MET A 1 49.90 2.94 32.00
N SER A 2 49.83 1.73 32.54
CA SER A 2 48.94 0.67 32.09
C SER A 2 48.52 -0.08 33.33
N ASP A 3 47.25 0.04 33.72
CA ASP A 3 46.65 -0.77 34.78
C ASP A 3 45.60 -1.69 34.15
N THR A 4 45.98 -2.96 34.07
CA THR A 4 45.10 -4.10 33.83
C THR A 4 44.81 -4.73 35.19
N ASN A 5 43.54 -4.84 35.59
CA ASN A 5 43.14 -5.71 36.69
C ASN A 5 42.01 -6.64 36.24
N ALA A 6 42.40 -7.91 36.09
CA ALA A 6 41.51 -9.07 36.06
C ALA A 6 41.21 -9.48 37.51
N PHE A 7 39.97 -9.86 37.80
CA PHE A 7 39.61 -10.56 39.02
C PHE A 7 38.76 -11.77 38.67
N ASP A 8 39.39 -12.94 38.76
CA ASP A 8 38.76 -14.23 38.95
C ASP A 8 38.07 -14.26 40.31
N ASN A 9 36.89 -14.87 40.39
CA ASN A 9 36.29 -15.27 41.66
C ASN A 9 35.89 -16.74 41.60
N ASN A 10 36.59 -17.51 42.42
CA ASN A 10 36.45 -18.94 42.62
C ASN A 10 36.02 -19.22 44.08
N ASN A 11 35.29 -20.32 44.24
CA ASN A 11 35.06 -21.11 45.46
C ASN A 11 34.11 -20.66 46.57
N GLY A 12 33.30 -21.62 47.04
CA GLY A 12 32.81 -21.63 48.42
C GLY A 12 31.61 -22.54 48.73
N SER A 13 31.78 -23.86 48.68
CA SER A 13 30.87 -24.86 49.26
C SER A 13 30.68 -24.69 50.78
N GLY A 14 29.50 -25.04 51.30
CA GLY A 14 29.26 -25.14 52.74
C GLY A 14 27.97 -25.88 53.12
N SER A 15 28.09 -27.19 53.35
CA SER A 15 27.08 -28.03 54.01
C SER A 15 26.95 -27.73 55.50
N GLY A 16 25.77 -27.95 56.08
CA GLY A 16 25.59 -27.96 57.54
C GLY A 16 24.20 -28.41 57.98
N ALA A 17 24.07 -29.70 58.32
CA ALA A 17 22.91 -30.27 58.99
C ALA A 17 23.20 -30.43 60.49
N ILE A 18 22.32 -29.93 61.38
CA ILE A 18 22.27 -30.31 62.81
C ILE A 18 20.80 -30.27 63.31
N ARG A 19 20.33 -31.41 63.81
CA ARG A 19 19.27 -31.63 64.84
C ARG A 19 20.01 -32.07 66.13
N PRO A 20 19.37 -32.33 67.30
CA PRO A 20 18.09 -31.90 67.91
C PRO A 20 18.30 -31.41 69.39
N GLY A 21 17.24 -31.02 70.12
CA GLY A 21 17.32 -31.02 71.59
C GLY A 21 16.27 -30.24 72.39
N SER A 22 15.60 -30.96 73.30
CA SER A 22 15.29 -30.56 74.69
C SER A 22 13.97 -29.85 75.04
N ARG A 23 13.05 -30.68 75.59
CA ARG A 23 12.04 -30.34 76.61
C ARG A 23 12.67 -29.78 77.89
N PRO A 24 11.87 -29.10 78.72
CA PRO A 24 11.83 -29.43 80.15
C PRO A 24 10.42 -29.77 80.69
N PRO A 25 10.30 -30.46 81.84
CA PRO A 25 9.05 -30.93 82.44
C PRO A 25 8.58 -30.02 83.60
N SER A 26 7.28 -30.05 83.94
CA SER A 26 6.78 -29.62 85.26
C SER A 26 5.43 -30.27 85.60
N ALA A 27 5.53 -31.22 86.53
CA ALA A 27 4.70 -31.60 87.69
C ALA A 27 3.15 -31.48 87.74
N PRO A 28 2.51 -32.37 88.53
CA PRO A 28 1.06 -32.53 88.62
C PRO A 28 0.46 -31.64 89.73
N ASN A 29 -0.81 -31.22 89.59
CA ASN A 29 -1.54 -30.73 90.75
C ASN A 29 -2.94 -31.35 90.87
N SER A 30 -3.15 -31.75 92.11
CA SER A 30 -4.24 -32.43 92.78
C SER A 30 -5.65 -31.86 92.57
N GLY A 31 -6.61 -32.76 92.74
CA GLY A 31 -8.03 -32.49 92.60
C GLY A 31 -8.57 -31.50 93.63
N ASN A 32 -9.56 -30.75 93.19
CA ASN A 32 -10.60 -30.21 94.06
C ASN A 32 -11.89 -30.06 93.23
N SER A 33 -12.95 -30.71 93.69
CA SER A 33 -14.35 -30.45 93.33
C SER A 33 -15.08 -30.14 94.63
N PRO A 34 -16.27 -29.52 94.60
CA PRO A 34 -16.73 -28.45 93.73
C PRO A 34 -17.27 -27.27 94.57
N SER A 35 -17.31 -26.08 93.99
CA SER A 35 -18.19 -25.01 94.48
C SER A 35 -19.02 -24.55 93.29
N PRO A 36 -20.35 -24.36 93.42
CA PRO A 36 -21.19 -23.95 92.32
C PRO A 36 -20.95 -22.45 92.10
N VAL A 37 -19.89 -22.13 91.36
CA VAL A 37 -19.64 -20.76 90.92
C VAL A 37 -20.63 -20.49 89.79
N ASN A 38 -21.61 -19.67 90.14
CA ASN A 38 -22.59 -19.05 89.28
C ASN A 38 -21.97 -18.73 87.91
N VAL A 39 -22.32 -19.53 86.89
CA VAL A 39 -21.82 -19.39 85.52
C VAL A 39 -22.40 -18.10 84.97
N ALA A 40 -21.71 -16.99 85.24
CA ALA A 40 -22.00 -15.70 84.66
C ALA A 40 -21.95 -15.89 83.14
N ALA A 41 -23.11 -15.69 82.50
CA ALA A 41 -23.25 -15.79 81.06
C ALA A 41 -22.10 -15.02 80.39
N PRO A 42 -21.41 -15.63 79.40
CA PRO A 42 -20.30 -14.97 78.72
C PRO A 42 -20.81 -13.62 78.23
N SER A 43 -20.11 -12.55 78.63
CA SER A 43 -20.53 -11.19 78.28
C SER A 43 -20.75 -11.13 76.77
N LYS A 44 -21.81 -10.44 76.32
CA LYS A 44 -22.16 -10.35 74.88
C LYS A 44 -20.94 -9.96 74.02
N VAL A 45 -20.00 -9.21 74.59
CA VAL A 45 -18.72 -8.81 74.00
C VAL A 45 -17.81 -10.01 73.72
N ALA A 46 -17.68 -10.98 74.63
CA ALA A 46 -16.86 -12.17 74.44
C ALA A 46 -17.39 -13.05 73.28
N VAL A 47 -18.71 -13.21 73.18
CA VAL A 47 -19.36 -13.95 72.08
C VAL A 47 -19.17 -13.25 70.74
N GLN A 48 -19.24 -11.91 70.73
CA GLN A 48 -19.00 -11.10 69.52
C GLN A 48 -17.53 -11.18 69.07
N MET A 49 -16.58 -11.12 70.01
CA MET A 49 -15.15 -11.27 69.72
C MET A 49 -14.82 -12.66 69.16
N GLN A 50 -15.48 -13.71 69.64
CA GLN A 50 -15.30 -15.05 69.10
C GLN A 50 -15.84 -15.16 67.67
N LYS A 51 -17.03 -14.61 67.38
CA LYS A 51 -17.56 -14.53 66.00
C LYS A 51 -16.63 -13.78 65.05
N MET A 52 -16.02 -12.69 65.49
CA MET A 52 -15.01 -11.94 64.72
C MET A 52 -13.76 -12.77 64.42
N ARG A 53 -13.28 -13.57 65.37
CA ARG A 53 -12.14 -14.48 65.17
C ARG A 53 -12.46 -15.59 64.17
N ASP A 54 -13.65 -16.18 64.27
CA ASP A 54 -14.09 -17.24 63.36
C ASP A 54 -14.29 -16.68 61.94
N ALA A 55 -14.86 -15.48 61.81
CA ALA A 55 -14.98 -14.78 60.53
C ALA A 55 -13.61 -14.47 59.92
N ASN A 56 -12.66 -13.95 60.69
CA ASN A 56 -11.29 -13.70 60.22
C ASN A 56 -10.58 -14.99 59.79
N THR A 57 -10.82 -16.10 60.48
CA THR A 57 -10.27 -17.41 60.10
C THR A 57 -10.86 -17.88 58.76
N LYS A 58 -12.17 -17.70 58.54
CA LYS A 58 -12.82 -17.99 57.25
C LYS A 58 -12.27 -17.12 56.13
N TYR A 59 -12.10 -15.81 56.36
CA TYR A 59 -11.52 -14.91 55.35
C TYR A 59 -10.08 -15.29 55.00
N LYS A 60 -9.25 -15.66 55.99
CA LYS A 60 -7.89 -16.15 55.74
C LYS A 60 -7.88 -17.42 54.89
N ASN A 61 -8.78 -18.37 55.17
CA ASN A 61 -8.89 -19.59 54.35
C ASN A 61 -9.38 -19.28 52.93
N LEU A 62 -10.32 -18.35 52.77
CA LEU A 62 -10.81 -17.94 51.46
C LEU A 62 -9.71 -17.25 50.63
N LEU A 63 -8.95 -16.34 51.25
CA LEU A 63 -7.78 -15.70 50.64
C LEU A 63 -6.71 -16.73 50.23
N LYS A 64 -6.49 -17.76 51.07
CA LYS A 64 -5.57 -18.86 50.74
C LYS A 64 -6.03 -19.63 49.52
N MET A 65 -7.31 -20.02 49.43
CA MET A 65 -7.85 -20.71 48.26
C MET A 65 -7.84 -19.85 47.00
N ALA A 66 -8.14 -18.55 47.12
CA ALA A 66 -8.07 -17.62 46.00
C ALA A 66 -6.64 -17.50 45.45
N LYS A 67 -5.64 -17.42 46.35
CA LYS A 67 -4.23 -17.39 45.96
C LYS A 67 -3.80 -18.68 45.26
N GLU A 68 -4.18 -19.84 45.80
CA GLU A 68 -3.90 -21.15 45.21
C GLU A 68 -4.55 -21.29 43.82
N ARG A 69 -5.78 -20.78 43.64
CA ARG A 69 -6.46 -20.81 42.33
C ARG A 69 -5.78 -19.92 41.30
N ILE A 70 -5.30 -18.74 41.70
CA ILE A 70 -4.54 -17.84 40.82
C ILE A 70 -3.21 -18.49 40.40
N GLU A 71 -2.47 -19.07 41.34
CA GLU A 71 -1.23 -19.79 41.06
C GLU A 71 -1.44 -20.97 40.09
N GLN A 72 -2.55 -21.68 40.25
CA GLN A 72 -2.93 -22.76 39.34
C GLN A 72 -3.22 -22.26 37.91
N GLN A 73 -3.93 -21.12 37.78
CA GLN A 73 -4.20 -20.49 36.48
C GLN A 73 -2.93 -19.96 35.81
N GLU A 74 -2.01 -19.38 36.58
CA GLU A 74 -0.71 -18.92 36.06
C GLU A 74 0.11 -20.10 35.52
N GLN A 75 0.08 -21.25 36.19
CA GLN A 75 0.75 -22.46 35.75
C GLN A 75 0.11 -23.04 34.47
N GLU A 76 -1.22 -23.05 34.37
CA GLU A 76 -1.93 -23.47 33.15
C GLU A 76 -1.59 -22.56 31.95
N LEU A 77 -1.58 -21.24 32.14
CA LEU A 77 -1.19 -20.27 31.11
C LEU A 77 0.26 -20.47 30.67
N LYS A 78 1.16 -20.76 31.61
CA LYS A 78 2.57 -21.04 31.31
C LYS A 78 2.73 -22.31 30.45
N ASN A 79 1.97 -23.37 30.75
CA ASN A 79 1.97 -24.60 29.98
C ASN A 79 1.39 -24.40 28.57
N LEU A 80 0.29 -23.65 28.44
CA LEU A 80 -0.30 -23.27 27.15
C LEU A 80 0.70 -22.50 26.29
N LYS A 81 1.43 -21.56 26.90
CA LYS A 81 2.45 -20.78 26.19
C LYS A 81 3.59 -21.66 25.69
N ALA A 82 4.12 -22.54 26.54
CA ALA A 82 5.16 -23.50 26.16
C ALA A 82 4.70 -24.45 25.02
N ALA A 83 3.45 -24.91 25.05
CA ALA A 83 2.87 -25.73 23.99
C ALA A 83 2.75 -24.96 22.66
N SER A 84 2.34 -23.69 22.72
CA SER A 84 2.26 -22.83 21.52
C SER A 84 3.63 -22.53 20.92
N GLU A 85 4.64 -22.25 21.74
CA GLU A 85 6.01 -21.98 21.29
C GLU A 85 6.65 -23.23 20.66
N GLY A 86 6.37 -24.42 21.20
CA GLY A 86 6.80 -25.69 20.62
C GLY A 86 6.20 -25.99 19.24
N SER A 87 4.94 -25.61 19.01
CA SER A 87 4.24 -25.83 17.73
C SER A 87 4.69 -24.88 16.61
N ILE A 88 5.05 -23.64 16.96
CA ILE A 88 5.50 -22.63 15.98
C ILE A 88 6.91 -22.97 15.45
N ASN A 89 7.80 -23.49 16.29
CA ASN A 89 9.17 -23.79 15.89
C ASN A 89 9.30 -25.01 14.96
N THR A 90 8.45 -26.02 15.12
CA THR A 90 8.48 -27.24 14.27
C THR A 90 7.91 -26.99 12.86
N ASN A 91 6.91 -26.11 12.73
CA ASN A 91 6.37 -25.73 11.43
C ASN A 91 7.31 -24.84 10.60
N ASN A 92 8.11 -24.00 11.25
CA ASN A 92 9.02 -23.10 10.54
C ASN A 92 10.30 -23.79 10.02
N TYR A 93 10.82 -24.80 10.71
CA TYR A 93 12.03 -25.52 10.26
C TYR A 93 11.76 -26.45 9.08
N SER A 94 10.57 -27.06 9.02
CA SER A 94 10.19 -28.00 7.95
C SER A 94 9.83 -27.28 6.65
N LYS A 95 9.26 -26.07 6.74
CA LYS A 95 8.79 -25.31 5.57
C LYS A 95 9.91 -24.55 4.85
N LYS A 96 10.98 -24.18 5.56
CA LYS A 96 12.09 -23.42 4.98
C LYS A 96 13.05 -24.27 4.15
N LYS A 97 13.23 -25.56 4.50
CA LYS A 97 14.14 -26.46 3.77
C LYS A 97 13.58 -26.97 2.44
N SER A 98 12.25 -26.94 2.24
CA SER A 98 11.60 -27.36 1.00
C SER A 98 11.46 -26.24 -0.05
N LEU A 99 11.50 -24.96 0.35
CA LEU A 99 11.24 -23.84 -0.56
C LEU A 99 12.50 -23.35 -1.29
N ASP A 100 13.69 -23.53 -0.71
CA ASP A 100 14.93 -22.99 -1.27
C ASP A 100 15.53 -23.87 -2.40
N GLU A 101 15.24 -25.18 -2.44
CA GLU A 101 15.76 -26.08 -3.50
C GLU A 101 14.89 -26.09 -4.78
N ASP A 102 13.57 -25.89 -4.64
CA ASP A 102 12.65 -25.91 -5.79
C ASP A 102 12.57 -24.57 -6.56
N PHE A 103 12.89 -23.45 -5.90
CA PHE A 103 12.77 -22.13 -6.52
C PHE A 103 13.96 -21.80 -7.44
N ALA A 104 15.17 -22.25 -7.09
CA ALA A 104 16.37 -21.99 -7.89
C ALA A 104 16.38 -22.73 -9.23
N SER A 105 15.89 -23.98 -9.25
CA SER A 105 15.86 -24.83 -10.45
C SER A 105 14.78 -24.44 -11.46
N ARG A 106 13.73 -23.76 -11.00
CA ARG A 106 12.58 -23.37 -11.83
C ARG A 106 12.70 -21.96 -12.42
N ALA A 107 13.55 -21.11 -11.84
CA ALA A 107 13.76 -19.73 -12.30
C ALA A 107 14.68 -19.65 -13.54
N SER A 108 15.61 -20.59 -13.74
CA SER A 108 16.54 -20.55 -14.87
C SER A 108 15.94 -21.06 -16.19
N SER A 109 14.85 -21.83 -16.14
CA SER A 109 14.22 -22.40 -17.34
C SER A 109 13.10 -21.53 -17.92
N PHE A 110 12.68 -20.45 -17.25
CA PHE A 110 11.44 -19.73 -17.62
C PHE A 110 11.67 -18.47 -18.49
N MET A 111 12.92 -18.05 -18.69
CA MET A 111 13.23 -16.79 -19.39
C MET A 111 13.62 -16.97 -20.87
N ASP A 112 13.92 -18.19 -21.33
CA ASP A 112 14.37 -18.45 -22.73
C ASP A 112 13.23 -18.77 -23.71
N ASP A 113 12.00 -19.03 -23.23
CA ASP A 113 10.85 -19.43 -24.09
C ASP A 113 9.92 -18.25 -24.47
N ALA A 114 10.33 -17.00 -24.24
CA ALA A 114 9.46 -15.83 -24.44
C ALA A 114 9.15 -15.49 -25.92
N ASP A 115 9.88 -16.09 -26.88
CA ASP A 115 9.72 -15.86 -28.33
C ASP A 115 9.01 -17.02 -29.06
N GLU A 116 8.53 -18.04 -28.35
CA GLU A 116 7.79 -19.14 -28.99
C GLU A 116 6.43 -18.61 -29.49
N ALA A 117 6.25 -18.59 -30.81
CA ALA A 117 5.07 -18.07 -31.49
C ALA A 117 3.80 -18.74 -30.95
N TRP A 118 2.96 -17.94 -30.30
CA TRP A 118 1.71 -18.40 -29.70
C TRP A 118 0.84 -19.09 -30.77
N PRO A 119 0.27 -20.27 -30.49
CA PRO A 119 -0.92 -20.68 -31.19
C PRO A 119 -2.02 -19.70 -30.79
N GLU A 120 -2.16 -18.62 -31.55
CA GLU A 120 -3.06 -17.46 -31.29
C GLU A 120 -4.55 -17.83 -31.18
N GLN A 121 -4.91 -19.11 -31.31
CA GLN A 121 -6.25 -19.47 -31.75
C GLN A 121 -7.25 -19.83 -30.66
N ASN A 122 -6.89 -20.04 -29.37
CA ASN A 122 -7.85 -20.58 -28.38
C ASN A 122 -7.76 -20.03 -26.93
N PHE A 123 -7.25 -18.81 -26.70
CA PHE A 123 -7.16 -18.27 -25.34
C PHE A 123 -8.00 -17.00 -25.18
N GLN A 124 -8.80 -16.94 -24.12
CA GLN A 124 -9.52 -15.74 -23.70
C GLN A 124 -8.88 -15.14 -22.46
N ILE A 125 -8.63 -13.83 -22.47
CA ILE A 125 -8.18 -13.13 -21.26
C ILE A 125 -9.35 -13.04 -20.29
N VAL A 126 -9.17 -13.57 -19.08
CA VAL A 126 -10.17 -13.49 -18.00
C VAL A 126 -9.99 -12.22 -17.19
N ARG A 127 -8.74 -11.89 -16.84
CA ARG A 127 -8.41 -10.70 -16.05
C ARG A 127 -6.93 -10.35 -16.10
N VAL A 128 -6.65 -9.08 -15.77
CA VAL A 128 -5.31 -8.62 -15.42
C VAL A 128 -5.12 -8.79 -13.91
N CYS A 129 -4.21 -9.67 -13.50
CA CYS A 129 -3.94 -9.96 -12.09
C CYS A 129 -3.05 -8.89 -11.45
N GLN A 130 -2.03 -8.44 -12.19
CA GLN A 130 -1.01 -7.56 -11.66
C GLN A 130 -0.39 -6.74 -12.79
N CYS A 131 -0.06 -5.48 -12.51
CA CYS A 131 0.73 -4.63 -13.40
C CYS A 131 1.98 -4.18 -12.67
N ILE A 132 3.12 -4.19 -13.34
CA ILE A 132 4.39 -3.65 -12.85
C ILE A 132 4.87 -2.65 -13.89
N LYS A 133 5.22 -1.46 -13.42
CA LYS A 133 5.83 -0.42 -14.25
C LYS A 133 7.32 -0.36 -13.93
N VAL A 134 8.15 -0.52 -14.95
CA VAL A 134 9.60 -0.45 -14.84
C VAL A 134 10.06 0.81 -15.55
N ASP A 135 10.61 1.75 -14.80
CA ASP A 135 11.24 2.94 -15.35
C ASP A 135 12.62 2.54 -15.90
N LEU A 136 12.77 2.63 -17.22
CA LEU A 136 13.99 2.24 -17.93
C LEU A 136 15.07 3.32 -17.90
N GLU A 137 14.77 4.51 -17.37
CA GLU A 137 15.72 5.63 -17.24
C GLU A 137 16.98 5.28 -16.44
N ALA A 138 16.92 4.28 -15.55
CA ALA A 138 18.08 3.81 -14.79
C ALA A 138 18.99 2.85 -15.60
N HIS A 139 18.54 2.33 -16.75
CA HIS A 139 19.31 1.44 -17.61
C HIS A 139 19.76 2.17 -18.89
N GLU A 140 21.02 2.59 -18.93
CA GLU A 140 21.65 3.35 -20.04
C GLU A 140 21.43 2.73 -21.44
N ILE A 141 21.21 1.42 -21.51
CA ILE A 141 21.02 0.66 -22.77
C ILE A 141 19.67 0.99 -23.43
N ALA A 142 18.61 1.26 -22.64
CA ALA A 142 17.25 1.48 -23.15
C ALA A 142 17.01 2.89 -23.70
N VAL A 143 17.81 3.87 -23.26
CA VAL A 143 17.73 5.28 -23.70
C VAL A 143 17.92 5.41 -25.22
N SER A 144 18.71 4.51 -25.82
CA SER A 144 18.98 4.48 -27.27
C SER A 144 17.75 4.26 -28.16
N LYS A 145 16.66 3.69 -27.63
CA LYS A 145 15.42 3.41 -28.37
C LYS A 145 14.29 4.40 -28.08
N GLY A 146 14.54 5.45 -27.29
CA GLY A 146 13.52 6.46 -26.93
C GLY A 146 12.38 5.91 -26.05
N ARG A 147 12.55 4.72 -25.46
CA ARG A 147 11.57 4.12 -24.55
C ARG A 147 11.96 4.47 -23.12
N THR A 148 11.12 5.25 -22.44
CA THR A 148 11.36 5.67 -21.06
C THR A 148 10.83 4.66 -20.04
N GLN A 149 9.86 3.84 -20.43
CA GLN A 149 9.12 2.96 -19.52
C GLN A 149 8.78 1.64 -20.23
N GLU A 150 8.70 0.56 -19.46
CA GLU A 150 8.08 -0.69 -19.89
C GLU A 150 7.05 -1.15 -18.84
N ILE A 151 6.00 -1.79 -19.32
CA ILE A 151 4.91 -2.30 -18.48
C ILE A 151 4.87 -3.82 -18.60
N TRP A 152 4.90 -4.51 -17.47
CA TRP A 152 4.70 -5.94 -17.39
C TRP A 152 3.35 -6.21 -16.76
N ALA A 153 2.48 -6.96 -17.43
CA ALA A 153 1.18 -7.36 -16.89
C ALA A 153 1.10 -8.88 -16.74
N LEU A 154 0.66 -9.34 -15.57
CA LEU A 154 0.32 -10.73 -15.30
C LEU A 154 -1.13 -10.95 -15.72
N LEU A 155 -1.31 -11.64 -16.83
CA LEU A 155 -2.60 -11.92 -17.41
C LEU A 155 -3.03 -13.34 -17.04
N GLU A 156 -4.32 -13.51 -16.75
CA GLU A 156 -4.93 -14.83 -16.55
C GLU A 156 -5.76 -15.17 -17.77
N PHE A 157 -5.39 -16.27 -18.42
CA PHE A 157 -6.02 -16.78 -19.63
C PHE A 157 -6.85 -18.02 -19.31
N GLU A 158 -7.95 -18.15 -20.02
CA GLU A 158 -8.83 -19.32 -20.02
C GLU A 158 -8.82 -19.93 -21.41
N MET A 159 -8.56 -21.23 -21.47
CA MET A 159 -8.52 -21.96 -22.74
C MET A 159 -9.95 -22.20 -23.20
N ILE A 160 -10.31 -21.65 -24.37
CA ILE A 160 -11.57 -21.94 -25.05
C ILE A 160 -11.39 -23.32 -25.70
N VAL A 161 -12.07 -24.33 -25.16
CA VAL A 161 -12.15 -25.63 -25.81
C VAL A 161 -13.34 -25.56 -26.77
N ASP A 162 -13.07 -25.67 -28.07
CA ASP A 162 -14.12 -25.73 -29.09
C ASP A 162 -15.03 -26.94 -28.79
N PRO A 163 -16.32 -26.73 -28.49
CA PRO A 163 -17.23 -27.81 -28.09
C PRO A 163 -17.35 -28.89 -29.17
N ASP A 164 -17.16 -28.56 -30.45
CA ASP A 164 -17.35 -29.51 -31.56
C ASP A 164 -16.21 -30.52 -31.71
N VAL A 165 -15.01 -30.21 -31.20
CA VAL A 165 -13.85 -31.14 -31.23
C VAL A 165 -13.92 -32.15 -30.09
N ALA A 166 -14.62 -31.83 -29.00
CA ALA A 166 -14.74 -32.70 -27.83
C ALA A 166 -15.52 -34.00 -28.12
N ASP A 167 -16.43 -33.99 -29.09
CA ASP A 167 -17.25 -35.15 -29.46
C ASP A 167 -16.52 -36.17 -30.36
N SER A 168 -15.41 -35.80 -31.00
CA SER A 168 -14.67 -36.68 -31.91
C SER A 168 -13.62 -37.55 -31.21
N ALA A 169 -13.22 -37.22 -29.98
CA ALA A 169 -12.34 -38.06 -29.16
C ALA A 169 -13.18 -39.12 -28.42
N GLY A 170 -13.90 -39.95 -29.18
CA GLY A 170 -14.76 -41.00 -28.65
C GLY A 170 -14.00 -41.98 -27.77
N GLY A 171 -14.28 -41.99 -26.46
CA GLY A 171 -13.63 -42.96 -25.58
C GLY A 171 -13.89 -42.81 -24.08
N ILE A 172 -15.08 -43.24 -23.65
CA ILE A 172 -15.30 -43.95 -22.38
C ILE A 172 -15.34 -43.09 -21.09
N THR A 173 -16.57 -42.67 -20.78
CA THR A 173 -17.24 -42.75 -19.46
C THR A 173 -16.40 -42.46 -18.19
N SER A 174 -16.58 -41.29 -17.60
CA SER A 174 -17.00 -41.18 -16.19
C SER A 174 -17.43 -39.75 -15.85
N ALA A 175 -18.70 -39.63 -15.49
CA ALA A 175 -19.35 -38.64 -14.62
C ALA A 175 -18.70 -37.25 -14.43
N VAL A 176 -19.36 -36.23 -15.01
CA VAL A 176 -19.80 -34.97 -14.35
C VAL A 176 -18.85 -34.42 -13.27
N GLU A 177 -17.60 -34.19 -13.63
CA GLU A 177 -16.77 -33.21 -12.96
C GLU A 177 -16.61 -32.09 -13.98
N LEU A 178 -17.35 -30.99 -13.78
CA LEU A 178 -17.14 -29.72 -14.47
C LEU A 178 -15.69 -29.31 -14.22
N LYS A 179 -14.76 -29.85 -15.01
CA LYS A 179 -13.36 -29.47 -14.99
C LYS A 179 -13.36 -28.00 -15.32
N GLN A 180 -13.14 -27.20 -14.28
CA GLN A 180 -13.03 -25.76 -14.45
C GLN A 180 -12.02 -25.53 -15.59
N PRO A 181 -12.37 -24.65 -16.54
CA PRO A 181 -11.54 -24.41 -17.69
C PRO A 181 -10.13 -24.08 -17.21
N LYS A 182 -9.12 -24.70 -17.83
CA LYS A 182 -7.75 -24.66 -17.33
C LYS A 182 -7.25 -23.22 -17.43
N ARG A 183 -7.22 -22.52 -16.29
CA ARG A 183 -6.69 -21.16 -16.20
C ARG A 183 -5.18 -21.20 -16.08
N MET A 184 -4.51 -20.37 -16.86
CA MET A 184 -3.07 -20.18 -16.80
C MET A 184 -2.74 -18.71 -16.60
N LYS A 185 -1.62 -18.44 -15.93
CA LYS A 185 -1.17 -17.08 -15.67
C LYS A 185 0.17 -16.85 -16.34
N GLN A 186 0.32 -15.69 -16.97
CA GLN A 186 1.55 -15.38 -17.68
C GLN A 186 1.85 -13.89 -17.71
N TRP A 187 3.14 -13.57 -17.64
CA TRP A 187 3.65 -12.22 -17.80
C TRP A 187 3.76 -11.84 -19.28
N LYS A 188 3.21 -10.70 -19.64
CA LYS A 188 3.36 -10.09 -20.96
C LYS A 188 3.89 -8.67 -20.84
N ARG A 189 4.83 -8.33 -21.72
CA ARG A 189 5.49 -7.02 -21.78
C ARG A 189 4.76 -6.11 -22.77
N PHE A 190 4.64 -4.84 -22.39
CA PHE A 190 4.00 -3.77 -23.16
C PHE A 190 4.91 -2.54 -23.14
N ASP A 191 4.98 -1.82 -24.26
CA ASP A 191 5.84 -0.64 -24.38
C ASP A 191 5.13 0.63 -23.84
N ALA A 192 3.80 0.70 -23.95
CA ALA A 192 2.98 1.77 -23.39
C ALA A 192 1.71 1.25 -22.71
N GLU A 193 1.10 2.10 -21.85
CA GLU A 193 -0.18 1.78 -21.19
C GLU A 193 -1.33 1.67 -22.20
N SER A 194 -1.25 2.42 -23.31
CA SER A 194 -2.16 2.28 -24.45
C SER A 194 -2.08 0.89 -25.07
N ASP A 195 -0.88 0.30 -25.17
CA ASP A 195 -0.70 -1.03 -25.79
C ASP A 195 -1.33 -2.11 -24.93
N LEU A 196 -1.20 -1.99 -23.60
CA LEU A 196 -1.88 -2.87 -22.65
C LEU A 196 -3.40 -2.71 -22.75
N ALA A 197 -3.90 -1.47 -22.79
CA ALA A 197 -5.32 -1.20 -22.89
C ALA A 197 -5.92 -1.72 -24.21
N ASP A 198 -5.23 -1.52 -25.33
CA ASP A 198 -5.65 -2.01 -26.64
C ASP A 198 -5.60 -3.53 -26.72
N PHE A 199 -4.59 -4.16 -26.13
CA PHE A 199 -4.49 -5.62 -26.07
C PHE A 199 -5.67 -6.23 -25.29
N ILE A 200 -6.02 -5.65 -24.15
CA ILE A 200 -7.15 -6.09 -23.32
C ILE A 200 -8.49 -5.88 -24.03
N ARG A 201 -8.66 -4.74 -24.72
CA ARG A 201 -9.92 -4.39 -25.42
C ARG A 201 -10.23 -5.31 -26.59
N ARG A 202 -9.21 -5.80 -27.30
CA ARG A 202 -9.39 -6.66 -28.49
C ARG A 202 -9.98 -8.03 -28.15
N ASP A 203 -9.61 -8.60 -27.00
CA ASP A 203 -9.94 -10.01 -26.70
C ASP A 203 -11.26 -10.21 -25.95
N THR A 204 -11.82 -9.17 -25.30
CA THR A 204 -12.87 -9.37 -24.29
C THR A 204 -14.21 -8.70 -24.56
N GLY A 205 -14.31 -7.75 -25.49
CA GLY A 205 -15.56 -7.04 -25.82
C GLY A 205 -16.10 -6.13 -24.70
N GLU A 206 -15.98 -6.55 -23.44
CA GLU A 206 -16.20 -5.78 -22.22
C GLU A 206 -14.85 -5.30 -21.67
N PRO A 207 -14.70 -4.00 -21.32
CA PRO A 207 -13.43 -3.47 -20.84
C PRO A 207 -13.04 -4.07 -19.49
N LEU A 208 -12.04 -4.96 -19.46
CA LEU A 208 -11.47 -5.47 -18.21
C LEU A 208 -10.85 -4.34 -17.38
N THR A 209 -11.07 -4.37 -16.08
CA THR A 209 -10.48 -3.42 -15.13
C THR A 209 -9.00 -3.74 -14.90
N VAL A 210 -8.12 -2.77 -15.16
CA VAL A 210 -6.68 -2.91 -14.91
C VAL A 210 -6.37 -2.58 -13.44
N PRO A 211 -5.71 -3.48 -12.68
CA PRO A 211 -5.31 -3.21 -11.31
C PRO A 211 -4.24 -2.10 -11.25
N PRO A 212 -4.12 -1.36 -10.13
CA PRO A 212 -3.07 -0.37 -9.98
C PRO A 212 -1.68 -1.00 -10.08
N PHE A 213 -0.70 -0.23 -10.56
CA PHE A 213 0.68 -0.67 -10.65
C PHE A 213 1.23 -1.09 -9.28
N SER A 214 1.88 -2.24 -9.26
CA SER A 214 2.63 -2.73 -8.12
C SER A 214 3.84 -1.82 -7.88
N LEU A 215 4.23 -1.71 -6.62
CA LEU A 215 5.40 -0.95 -6.21
C LEU A 215 6.64 -1.44 -6.96
N THR A 216 7.47 -0.51 -7.41
CA THR A 216 8.76 -0.87 -8.02
C THR A 216 9.65 -1.58 -7.00
N PRO A 217 10.62 -2.42 -7.42
CA PRO A 217 11.54 -3.08 -6.50
C PRO A 217 12.28 -2.10 -5.57
N GLN A 218 12.57 -0.88 -6.05
CA GLN A 218 13.18 0.18 -5.26
C GLN A 218 12.20 0.76 -4.23
N GLN A 219 10.94 0.98 -4.60
CA GLN A 219 9.90 1.45 -3.70
C GLN A 219 9.58 0.41 -2.62
N SER A 220 9.46 -0.86 -3.00
CA SER A 220 9.22 -1.95 -2.05
C SER A 220 10.39 -2.11 -1.07
N LEU A 221 11.63 -1.99 -1.54
CA LEU A 221 12.82 -1.99 -0.68
C LEU A 221 12.81 -0.80 0.31
N ARG A 222 12.49 0.41 -0.16
CA ARG A 222 12.35 1.59 0.72
C ARG A 222 11.29 1.36 1.79
N ILE A 223 10.11 0.89 1.41
CA ILE A 223 9.02 0.59 2.36
C ILE A 223 9.44 -0.50 3.35
N SER A 224 10.14 -1.54 2.90
CA SER A 224 10.65 -2.61 3.77
C SER A 224 11.65 -2.07 4.79
N THR A 225 12.65 -1.30 4.34
CA THR A 225 13.66 -0.71 5.23
C THR A 225 13.04 0.29 6.22
N ASP A 226 12.04 1.06 5.80
CA ASP A 226 11.31 1.97 6.70
C ASP A 226 10.44 1.21 7.70
N ALA A 227 9.81 0.11 7.28
CA ALA A 227 9.07 -0.77 8.18
C ALA A 227 9.99 -1.42 9.22
N GLU A 228 11.16 -1.91 8.81
CA GLU A 228 12.19 -2.45 9.71
C GLU A 228 12.66 -1.42 10.74
N LYS A 229 12.93 -0.18 10.30
CA LYS A 229 13.28 0.93 11.20
C LYS A 229 12.18 1.21 12.22
N ARG A 230 10.92 1.24 11.79
CA ARG A 230 9.77 1.44 12.69
C ARG A 230 9.65 0.31 13.72
N VAL A 231 9.80 -0.94 13.30
CA VAL A 231 9.77 -2.09 14.20
C VAL A 231 10.93 -2.02 15.21
N SER A 232 12.13 -1.66 14.76
CA SER A 232 13.29 -1.47 15.64
C SER A 232 13.04 -0.36 16.67
N GLN A 233 12.49 0.78 16.24
CA GLN A 233 12.14 1.89 17.12
C GLN A 233 11.08 1.48 18.15
N ILE A 234 9.98 0.85 17.72
CA ILE A 234 8.92 0.38 18.62
C ILE A 234 9.46 -0.65 19.62
N THR A 235 10.35 -1.54 19.18
CA THR A 235 10.96 -2.55 20.05
C THR A 235 11.82 -1.89 21.14
N GLU A 236 12.60 -0.86 20.77
CA GLU A 236 13.41 -0.10 21.72
C GLU A 236 12.53 0.73 22.67
N GLU A 237 11.46 1.36 22.18
CA GLU A 237 10.47 2.06 23.02
C GLU A 237 9.81 1.10 24.01
N PHE A 238 9.42 -0.10 23.59
CA PHE A 238 8.85 -1.11 24.46
C PHE A 238 9.85 -1.58 25.53
N ARG A 239 11.12 -1.77 25.15
CA ARG A 239 12.20 -2.07 26.09
C ARG A 239 12.36 -0.95 27.13
N ARG A 240 12.41 0.31 26.70
CA ARG A 240 12.50 1.48 27.59
C ARG A 240 11.29 1.57 28.52
N PHE A 241 10.09 1.36 27.98
CA PHE A 241 8.86 1.34 28.75
C PHE A 241 8.91 0.27 29.85
N ARG A 242 9.34 -0.96 29.52
CA ARG A 242 9.46 -2.06 30.49
C ARG A 242 10.47 -1.74 31.59
N VAL A 243 11.60 -1.15 31.25
CA VAL A 243 12.60 -0.74 32.24
C VAL A 243 12.05 0.37 33.13
N LYS A 244 11.38 1.37 32.54
CA LYS A 244 10.78 2.49 33.28
C LYS A 244 9.67 2.03 34.23
N SER A 245 8.79 1.11 33.79
CA SER A 245 7.71 0.58 34.61
C SER A 245 8.24 -0.29 35.77
N GLU A 246 9.24 -1.12 35.52
CA GLU A 246 9.96 -1.88 36.55
C GLU A 246 10.62 -0.97 37.58
N MET A 247 11.32 0.08 37.12
CA MET A 247 11.96 1.05 38.00
C MET A 247 10.94 1.78 38.88
N THR A 248 9.83 2.22 38.27
CA THR A 248 8.75 2.90 38.98
C THR A 248 8.11 1.98 40.02
N ARG A 249 7.85 0.71 39.67
CA ARG A 249 7.34 -0.28 40.63
C ARG A 249 8.30 -0.47 41.79
N LYS A 250 9.60 -0.63 41.54
CA LYS A 250 10.63 -0.75 42.60
C LYS A 250 10.69 0.50 43.49
N GLN A 251 10.55 1.70 42.92
CA GLN A 251 10.50 2.93 43.69
C GLN A 251 9.27 2.97 44.60
N MET A 252 8.09 2.63 44.09
CA MET A 252 6.87 2.54 44.91
C MET A 252 6.99 1.47 46.00
N ASP A 253 7.51 0.27 45.69
CA ASP A 253 7.73 -0.80 46.67
C ASP A 253 8.74 -0.41 47.75
N SER A 254 9.72 0.43 47.41
CA SER A 254 10.68 1.02 48.37
C SER A 254 9.98 2.01 49.30
N GLN A 255 9.17 2.92 48.75
CA GLN A 255 8.39 3.87 49.56
C GLN A 255 7.39 3.16 50.49
N ILE A 256 6.73 2.10 50.02
CA ILE A 256 5.82 1.30 50.87
C ILE A 256 6.59 0.66 52.02
N ARG A 257 7.78 0.11 51.78
CA ARG A 257 8.62 -0.46 52.85
C ARG A 257 9.07 0.59 53.86
N GLU A 258 9.44 1.77 53.40
CA GLU A 258 9.82 2.90 54.26
C GLU A 258 8.65 3.38 55.13
N LEU A 259 7.45 3.49 54.56
CA LEU A 259 6.24 3.81 55.31
C LEU A 259 5.91 2.72 56.33
N GLN A 260 6.06 1.45 55.96
CA GLN A 260 5.85 0.33 56.89
C GLN A 260 6.86 0.33 58.03
N SER A 261 8.16 0.57 57.76
CA SER A 261 9.17 0.66 58.82
C SER A 261 8.92 1.84 59.75
N THR A 262 8.58 3.00 59.19
CA THR A 262 8.24 4.20 59.96
C THR A 262 7.02 3.97 60.85
N ASN A 263 5.98 3.30 60.34
CA ASN A 263 4.78 2.96 61.11
C ASN A 263 5.08 1.96 62.24
N VAL A 264 5.95 0.97 62.01
CA VAL A 264 6.37 0.01 63.03
C VAL A 264 7.18 0.70 64.13
N GLU A 265 8.10 1.61 63.78
CA GLU A 265 8.85 2.40 64.76
C GLU A 265 7.95 3.33 65.58
N SER A 266 7.01 4.01 64.92
CA SER A 266 6.00 4.85 65.58
C SER A 266 5.13 4.01 66.54
N ALA A 267 4.65 2.85 66.10
CA ALA A 267 3.90 1.92 66.93
C ALA A 267 4.72 1.38 68.10
N LYS A 268 6.01 1.10 67.90
CA LYS A 268 6.94 0.69 68.97
C LYS A 268 7.10 1.79 70.03
N ARG A 269 7.28 3.05 69.62
CA ARG A 269 7.34 4.20 70.53
C ARG A 269 6.03 4.38 71.31
N ARG A 270 4.89 4.15 70.65
CA ARG A 270 3.56 4.19 71.26
C ARG A 270 3.38 3.10 72.33
N ILE A 271 3.85 1.88 72.07
CA ILE A 271 3.80 0.77 73.04
C ILE A 271 4.71 1.01 74.26
N GLU A 272 5.82 1.74 74.09
CA GLU A 272 6.70 2.13 75.20
C GLU A 272 6.08 3.14 76.19
N GLY A 273 4.84 3.62 75.94
CA GLY A 273 4.00 4.29 76.94
C GLY A 273 4.50 5.64 77.46
N LYS A 274 5.55 6.21 76.85
CA LYS A 274 6.21 7.43 77.34
C LYS A 274 5.52 8.74 76.95
N ASP A 275 4.44 8.74 76.17
CA ASP A 275 4.01 9.98 75.50
C ASP A 275 2.50 10.08 75.23
N VAL A 276 1.64 9.70 76.18
CA VAL A 276 0.17 9.74 76.00
C VAL A 276 -0.37 11.16 75.74
N GLU A 277 0.25 12.19 76.33
CA GLU A 277 -0.17 13.58 76.12
C GLU A 277 0.25 14.09 74.73
N LYS A 278 1.49 13.81 74.31
CA LYS A 278 1.92 14.12 72.93
C LYS A 278 1.16 13.27 71.92
N GLU A 279 0.77 12.04 72.25
CA GLU A 279 -0.02 11.19 71.37
C GLU A 279 -1.42 11.78 71.13
N ARG A 280 -2.03 12.40 72.15
CA ARG A 280 -3.30 13.10 72.01
C ARG A 280 -3.16 14.35 71.14
N GLU A 281 -2.04 15.06 71.27
CA GLU A 281 -1.75 16.25 70.46
C GLU A 281 -1.41 15.87 69.01
N VAL A 282 -0.62 14.81 68.81
CA VAL A 282 -0.33 14.18 67.52
C VAL A 282 -1.62 13.69 66.88
N ALA A 283 -2.51 13.01 67.60
CA ALA A 283 -3.79 12.56 67.06
C ALA A 283 -4.69 13.73 66.61
N ARG A 284 -4.66 14.89 67.29
CA ARG A 284 -5.36 16.10 66.81
C ARG A 284 -4.73 16.64 65.53
N THR A 285 -3.39 16.67 65.45
CA THR A 285 -2.70 17.13 64.23
C THR A 285 -2.88 16.17 63.06
N GLU A 286 -2.82 14.85 63.30
CA GLU A 286 -3.07 13.79 62.32
C GLU A 286 -4.52 13.84 61.83
N HIS A 287 -5.50 14.05 62.71
CA HIS A 287 -6.89 14.22 62.30
C HIS A 287 -7.06 15.48 61.44
N SER A 288 -6.45 16.59 61.82
CA SER A 288 -6.46 17.83 61.00
C SER A 288 -5.76 17.64 59.65
N GLN A 289 -4.68 16.87 59.58
CA GLN A 289 -3.98 16.55 58.35
C GLN A 289 -4.80 15.59 57.47
N LEU A 290 -5.42 14.57 58.05
CA LEU A 290 -6.32 13.65 57.34
C LEU A 290 -7.53 14.38 56.77
N GLU A 291 -8.09 15.33 57.52
CA GLU A 291 -9.21 16.16 57.07
C GLU A 291 -8.78 17.09 55.92
N ARG A 292 -7.57 17.65 55.99
CA ARG A 292 -6.96 18.39 54.87
C ARG A 292 -6.73 17.52 53.64
N MET A 293 -6.17 16.33 53.78
CA MET A 293 -5.95 15.40 52.66
C MET A 293 -7.27 14.93 52.06
N ARG A 294 -8.31 14.68 52.87
CA ARG A 294 -9.66 14.37 52.37
C ARG A 294 -10.26 15.55 51.61
N ALA A 295 -10.11 16.77 52.11
CA ALA A 295 -10.57 17.97 51.42
C ALA A 295 -9.83 18.21 50.10
N GLU A 296 -8.53 17.91 50.04
CA GLU A 296 -7.72 18.02 48.83
C GLU A 296 -8.08 16.95 47.79
N MET A 297 -8.24 15.68 48.20
CA MET A 297 -8.75 14.62 47.33
C MET A 297 -10.14 14.95 46.77
N ALA A 298 -11.05 15.46 47.61
CA ALA A 298 -12.37 15.90 47.16
C ALA A 298 -12.30 17.06 46.15
N LYS A 299 -11.34 17.98 46.29
CA LYS A 299 -11.10 19.04 45.29
C LYS A 299 -10.56 18.47 43.99
N GLN A 300 -9.63 17.52 44.04
CA GLN A 300 -9.10 16.86 42.84
C GLN A 300 -10.20 16.08 42.10
N GLU A 301 -11.04 15.33 42.82
CA GLU A 301 -12.21 14.67 42.24
C GLU A 301 -13.20 15.65 41.61
N ALA A 302 -13.47 16.78 42.28
CA ALA A 302 -14.30 17.84 41.72
C ALA A 302 -13.69 18.45 40.45
N GLN A 303 -12.38 18.70 40.44
CA GLN A 303 -11.66 19.23 39.28
C GLN A 303 -11.65 18.23 38.11
N TRP A 304 -11.44 16.94 38.37
CA TRP A 304 -11.51 15.91 37.34
C TRP A 304 -12.91 15.75 36.77
N LYS A 305 -13.93 15.83 37.63
CA LYS A 305 -15.33 15.81 37.21
C LYS A 305 -15.65 17.00 36.33
N GLU A 306 -15.27 18.22 36.72
CA GLU A 306 -15.45 19.42 35.91
C GLU A 306 -14.72 19.34 34.57
N SER A 307 -13.47 18.86 34.56
CA SER A 307 -12.69 18.66 33.33
C SER A 307 -13.33 17.63 32.41
N TYR A 308 -13.83 16.52 32.96
CA TYR A 308 -14.54 15.50 32.22
C TYR A 308 -15.83 16.04 31.61
N ASP A 309 -16.64 16.74 32.41
CA ASP A 309 -17.88 17.37 31.95
C ASP A 309 -17.62 18.40 30.84
N LEU A 310 -16.50 19.15 30.92
CA LEU A 310 -16.09 20.09 29.89
C LEU A 310 -15.69 19.39 28.58
N ILE A 311 -14.89 18.32 28.65
CA ILE A 311 -14.55 17.50 27.49
C ILE A 311 -15.79 16.86 26.89
N LEU A 312 -16.74 16.41 27.71
CA LEU A 312 -17.98 15.79 27.24
C LEU A 312 -18.85 16.81 26.50
N LYS A 313 -18.97 18.03 27.04
CA LYS A 313 -19.61 19.17 26.35
C LYS A 313 -18.87 19.57 25.08
N GLU A 314 -17.55 19.57 25.07
CA GLU A 314 -16.76 19.83 23.85
C GLU A 314 -16.96 18.72 22.82
N ASN A 315 -17.00 17.46 23.24
CA ASN A 315 -17.26 16.32 22.36
C ASN A 315 -18.68 16.40 21.76
N GLU A 316 -19.66 16.76 22.57
CA GLU A 316 -21.02 17.03 22.12
C GLU A 316 -21.08 18.26 21.20
N ALA A 317 -20.35 19.33 21.53
CA ALA A 317 -20.20 20.51 20.70
C ALA A 317 -19.50 20.19 19.37
N LEU A 318 -18.52 19.29 19.33
CA LEU A 318 -17.86 18.85 18.10
C LEU A 318 -18.74 17.92 17.27
N LYS A 319 -19.55 17.08 17.92
CA LYS A 319 -20.57 16.27 17.26
C LYS A 319 -21.74 17.09 16.71
N SER A 320 -22.12 18.18 17.39
CA SER A 320 -23.26 19.04 17.03
C SER A 320 -22.87 20.27 16.21
N SER A 321 -21.64 20.77 16.35
CA SER A 321 -20.94 21.64 15.39
C SER A 321 -20.68 20.79 14.18
N GLY A 322 -21.72 20.60 13.36
CA GLY A 322 -21.76 19.76 12.19
C GLY A 322 -20.79 20.18 11.08
N SER A 323 -19.50 20.33 11.37
CA SER A 323 -18.42 20.41 10.38
C SER A 323 -18.31 19.08 9.64
N GLU A 324 -18.51 17.94 10.32
CA GLU A 324 -18.63 16.63 9.68
C GLU A 324 -19.94 16.48 8.91
N ALA A 325 -21.07 16.96 9.47
CA ALA A 325 -22.36 16.96 8.78
C ALA A 325 -22.37 17.90 7.55
N LEU A 326 -21.71 19.05 7.64
CA LEU A 326 -21.51 20.00 6.54
C LEU A 326 -20.54 19.44 5.51
N LEU A 327 -19.45 18.78 5.92
CA LEU A 327 -18.53 18.14 4.97
C LEU A 327 -19.22 17.00 4.23
N ALA A 328 -20.00 16.17 4.94
CA ALA A 328 -20.83 15.14 4.33
C ALA A 328 -21.91 15.74 3.40
N SER A 329 -22.54 16.86 3.79
CA SER A 329 -23.47 17.59 2.93
C SER A 329 -22.79 18.16 1.68
N GLN A 330 -21.59 18.73 1.81
CA GLN A 330 -20.80 19.25 0.69
C GLN A 330 -20.34 18.12 -0.23
N TRP A 331 -19.98 16.95 0.31
CA TRP A 331 -19.66 15.77 -0.50
C TRP A 331 -20.87 15.27 -1.28
N ARG A 332 -22.05 15.20 -0.65
CA ARG A 332 -23.31 14.86 -1.35
C ARG A 332 -23.59 15.86 -2.47
N GLN A 333 -23.48 17.15 -2.19
CA GLN A 333 -23.71 18.21 -3.18
C GLN A 333 -22.70 18.14 -4.34
N ARG A 334 -21.41 17.95 -4.06
CA ARG A 334 -20.37 17.78 -5.10
C ARG A 334 -20.61 16.53 -5.94
N TYR A 335 -21.02 15.44 -5.30
CA TYR A 335 -21.37 14.19 -5.99
C TYR A 335 -22.58 14.39 -6.91
N GLU A 336 -23.66 15.00 -6.42
CA GLU A 336 -24.85 15.33 -7.22
C GLU A 336 -24.51 16.24 -8.41
N VAL A 337 -23.64 17.23 -8.23
CA VAL A 337 -23.17 18.10 -9.32
C VAL A 337 -22.39 17.32 -10.36
N CYS A 338 -21.40 16.51 -9.97
CA CYS A 338 -20.65 15.68 -10.92
C CYS A 338 -21.54 14.67 -11.65
N LEU A 339 -22.56 14.14 -10.97
CA LEU A 339 -23.51 13.20 -11.56
C LEU A 339 -24.39 13.90 -12.60
N LYS A 340 -24.86 15.11 -12.31
CA LYS A 340 -25.61 15.95 -13.25
C LYS A 340 -24.75 16.37 -14.45
N GLU A 341 -23.49 16.77 -14.23
CA GLU A 341 -22.56 17.12 -15.32
C GLU A 341 -22.30 15.92 -16.23
N LYS A 342 -22.16 14.72 -15.66
CA LYS A 342 -22.05 13.47 -16.42
C LYS A 342 -23.32 13.22 -17.25
N GLU A 343 -24.50 13.37 -16.67
CA GLU A 343 -25.78 13.22 -17.39
C GLU A 343 -25.94 14.26 -18.51
N GLU A 344 -25.56 15.52 -18.27
CA GLU A 344 -25.56 16.58 -19.28
C GLU A 344 -24.56 16.30 -20.41
N ALA A 345 -23.35 15.80 -20.09
CA ALA A 345 -22.36 15.42 -21.08
C ALA A 345 -22.85 14.24 -21.95
N ILE A 346 -23.46 13.23 -21.34
CA ILE A 346 -24.07 12.10 -22.05
C ILE A 346 -25.21 12.60 -22.95
N SER A 347 -26.07 13.49 -22.44
CA SER A 347 -27.16 14.08 -23.22
C SER A 347 -26.65 14.89 -24.41
N LYS A 348 -25.59 15.70 -24.22
CA LYS A 348 -24.92 16.44 -25.30
C LYS A 348 -24.30 15.52 -26.34
N LEU A 349 -23.65 14.44 -25.91
CA LEU A 349 -23.07 13.45 -26.82
C LEU A 349 -24.17 12.80 -27.66
N LYS A 350 -25.27 12.37 -27.03
CA LYS A 350 -26.43 11.81 -27.73
C LYS A 350 -27.04 12.79 -28.74
N MET A 351 -27.17 14.07 -28.37
CA MET A 351 -27.66 15.11 -29.29
C MET A 351 -26.67 15.41 -30.43
N ALA A 352 -25.37 15.37 -30.16
CA ALA A 352 -24.33 15.57 -31.17
C ALA A 352 -24.23 14.37 -32.12
N GLU A 353 -24.37 13.15 -31.61
CA GLU A 353 -24.44 11.92 -32.39
C GLU A 353 -25.69 11.92 -33.27
N GLN A 354 -26.84 12.30 -32.73
CA GLN A 354 -28.07 12.46 -33.51
C GLN A 354 -27.92 13.54 -34.59
N ARG A 355 -27.32 14.69 -34.27
CA ARG A 355 -26.99 15.73 -35.26
C ARG A 355 -25.96 15.28 -36.29
N SER A 356 -24.98 14.46 -35.91
CA SER A 356 -23.97 13.91 -36.81
C SER A 356 -24.62 12.92 -37.78
N ASN A 357 -25.49 12.04 -37.28
CA ASN A 357 -26.23 11.10 -38.10
C ASN A 357 -27.17 11.80 -39.08
N ASP A 358 -27.82 12.89 -38.65
CA ASP A 358 -28.66 13.72 -39.54
C ASP A 358 -27.81 14.52 -40.55
N ALA A 359 -26.65 15.06 -40.14
CA ALA A 359 -25.79 15.87 -41.00
C ALA A 359 -24.88 15.07 -41.96
N GLU A 360 -24.52 13.83 -41.64
CA GLU A 360 -23.73 12.96 -42.52
C GLU A 360 -24.53 12.50 -43.74
N SER A 361 -25.86 12.45 -43.64
CA SER A 361 -26.73 12.10 -44.77
C SER A 361 -26.96 13.28 -45.72
N GLU A 362 -27.14 14.50 -45.20
CA GLU A 362 -27.54 15.67 -46.00
C GLU A 362 -26.34 16.58 -46.40
N GLY A 363 -25.37 16.79 -45.50
CA GLY A 363 -24.24 17.71 -45.73
C GLY A 363 -23.08 17.14 -46.55
N LYS A 364 -22.98 15.80 -46.67
CA LYS A 364 -21.91 15.13 -47.44
C LYS A 364 -22.02 15.41 -48.93
N TYR A 365 -23.24 15.46 -49.47
CA TYR A 365 -23.47 15.79 -50.87
C TYR A 365 -23.35 17.28 -51.13
N GLU A 366 -23.77 18.12 -50.20
CA GLU A 366 -23.70 19.57 -50.34
C GLU A 366 -22.26 20.11 -50.31
N ARG A 367 -21.39 19.57 -49.43
CA ARG A 367 -19.94 19.90 -49.45
C ARG A 367 -19.29 19.48 -50.77
N LYS A 368 -19.55 18.27 -51.24
CA LYS A 368 -19.03 17.79 -52.54
C LYS A 368 -19.50 18.68 -53.69
N TYR A 369 -20.74 19.15 -53.66
CA TYR A 369 -21.26 20.07 -54.67
C TYR A 369 -20.58 21.45 -54.62
N ARG A 370 -20.27 21.94 -53.42
CA ARG A 370 -19.59 23.21 -53.23
C ARG A 370 -18.14 23.16 -53.72
N ASP A 371 -17.40 22.12 -53.35
CA ASP A 371 -16.02 21.91 -53.76
C ASP A 371 -15.91 21.71 -55.28
N LEU A 372 -16.88 20.98 -55.87
CA LEU A 372 -16.96 20.80 -57.32
C LEU A 372 -17.27 22.11 -58.06
N LYS A 373 -18.12 22.97 -57.50
CA LYS A 373 -18.42 24.29 -58.06
C LYS A 373 -17.22 25.24 -57.97
N GLU A 374 -16.46 25.16 -56.89
CA GLU A 374 -15.28 26.00 -56.67
C GLU A 374 -14.10 25.56 -57.55
N SER A 375 -13.90 24.25 -57.73
CA SER A 375 -12.90 23.71 -58.67
C SER A 375 -13.21 24.08 -60.11
N PHE A 376 -14.47 24.05 -60.54
CA PHE A 376 -14.88 24.57 -61.86
C PHE A 376 -14.62 26.07 -62.04
N ARG A 377 -14.83 26.87 -60.98
CA ARG A 377 -14.53 28.30 -61.00
C ARG A 377 -13.04 28.56 -61.16
N LEU A 378 -12.22 27.83 -60.40
CA LEU A 378 -10.76 27.91 -60.51
C LEU A 378 -10.28 27.46 -61.89
N TYR A 379 -10.84 26.38 -62.44
CA TYR A 379 -10.48 25.88 -63.76
C TYR A 379 -10.79 26.92 -64.85
N ARG A 380 -11.98 27.54 -64.82
CA ARG A 380 -12.30 28.66 -65.73
C ARG A 380 -11.36 29.85 -65.58
N LYS A 381 -11.00 30.20 -64.34
CA LYS A 381 -10.06 31.30 -64.07
C LYS A 381 -8.68 31.00 -64.64
N LYS A 382 -8.16 29.79 -64.37
CA LYS A 382 -6.85 29.33 -64.85
C LYS A 382 -6.82 29.18 -66.37
N ALA A 383 -7.90 28.69 -66.98
CA ALA A 383 -8.02 28.61 -68.44
C ALA A 383 -8.00 30.01 -69.08
N LYS A 384 -8.70 31.00 -68.49
CA LYS A 384 -8.62 32.40 -68.93
C LYS A 384 -7.22 32.98 -68.81
N GLU A 385 -6.55 32.74 -67.68
CA GLU A 385 -5.19 33.22 -67.41
C GLU A 385 -4.17 32.63 -68.40
N ILE A 386 -4.27 31.35 -68.74
CA ILE A 386 -3.41 30.72 -69.76
C ILE A 386 -3.68 31.32 -71.15
N PHE A 387 -4.95 31.55 -71.49
CA PHE A 387 -5.32 32.17 -72.77
C PHE A 387 -4.82 33.61 -72.87
N GLU A 388 -4.84 34.35 -71.76
CA GLU A 388 -4.35 35.73 -71.69
C GLU A 388 -2.82 35.80 -71.70
N ALA A 389 -2.13 34.90 -70.99
CA ALA A 389 -0.67 34.80 -71.00
C ALA A 389 -0.10 34.43 -72.38
N GLN A 390 -0.79 33.57 -73.15
CA GLN A 390 -0.41 33.29 -74.54
C GLN A 390 -0.65 34.48 -75.47
N ASN A 391 -1.63 35.34 -75.18
CA ASN A 391 -1.91 36.52 -76.00
C ASN A 391 -0.96 37.70 -75.68
N VAL A 392 -0.41 37.76 -74.45
CA VAL A 392 0.58 38.77 -74.03
C VAL A 392 2.01 38.39 -74.45
N GLY A 393 2.30 37.11 -74.65
CA GLY A 393 3.61 36.63 -75.13
C GLY A 393 3.97 36.96 -76.59
N ALA A 394 3.05 37.57 -77.36
CA ALA A 394 3.28 37.94 -78.75
C ALA A 394 3.74 39.40 -78.95
N ASN A 395 3.87 40.22 -77.89
CA ASN A 395 4.29 41.63 -78.03
C ASN A 395 4.94 42.19 -76.74
N GLY A 396 6.25 42.51 -76.80
CA GLY A 396 6.98 43.28 -75.77
C GLY A 396 8.01 42.44 -75.01
N ASN A 397 9.29 42.35 -75.39
CA ASN A 397 10.33 43.39 -75.49
C ASN A 397 10.62 44.09 -74.15
N GLY A 398 11.78 43.80 -73.54
CA GLY A 398 12.49 44.76 -72.68
C GLY A 398 12.77 44.38 -71.21
N ALA A 399 13.99 43.88 -70.98
CA ALA A 399 15.02 44.45 -70.09
C ALA A 399 14.72 44.80 -68.60
N GLY A 400 15.65 44.36 -67.73
CA GLY A 400 15.88 44.84 -66.36
C GLY A 400 15.68 43.72 -65.33
N SER A 401 16.52 43.46 -64.33
CA SER A 401 17.55 44.28 -63.68
C SER A 401 18.44 43.33 -62.85
N LEU A 402 19.74 43.33 -63.12
CA LEU A 402 20.78 42.68 -62.30
C LEU A 402 21.14 43.61 -61.12
N GLY A 403 21.25 43.06 -59.90
CA GLY A 403 21.99 43.72 -58.82
C GLY A 403 21.56 43.35 -57.41
N ALA A 404 21.89 42.14 -56.92
CA ALA A 404 21.92 41.82 -55.47
C ALA A 404 22.53 40.43 -55.15
N THR A 405 23.57 39.96 -55.86
CA THR A 405 23.94 38.52 -55.83
C THR A 405 25.27 38.13 -55.21
N ASP A 406 26.02 39.01 -54.53
CA ASP A 406 27.42 38.65 -54.17
C ASP A 406 27.87 38.76 -52.70
N MET A 407 26.98 39.07 -51.74
CA MET A 407 27.32 39.00 -50.30
C MET A 407 26.46 38.02 -49.47
N MET A 408 25.44 37.40 -50.06
CA MET A 408 24.53 36.47 -49.36
C MET A 408 24.87 34.98 -49.62
N ARG A 409 26.12 34.67 -49.99
CA ARG A 409 26.48 33.31 -50.48
C ARG A 409 27.21 32.43 -49.45
N LYS A 410 27.66 32.95 -48.30
CA LYS A 410 28.43 32.14 -47.32
C LYS A 410 27.73 31.85 -45.98
N ILE A 411 26.68 32.58 -45.61
CA ILE A 411 25.81 32.25 -44.45
C ILE A 411 24.59 31.40 -44.87
N SER A 412 24.29 31.35 -46.17
CA SER A 412 23.15 30.62 -46.72
C SER A 412 23.36 29.10 -46.84
N GLN A 413 24.57 28.56 -46.73
CA GLN A 413 24.78 27.11 -46.97
C GLN A 413 24.33 26.22 -45.80
N GLN A 414 24.47 26.64 -44.54
CA GLN A 414 23.99 25.83 -43.40
C GLN A 414 22.46 25.92 -43.21
N SER A 415 21.85 27.09 -43.39
CA SER A 415 20.38 27.22 -43.30
C SER A 415 19.64 26.56 -44.47
N ASN A 416 20.30 26.40 -45.63
CA ASN A 416 19.73 25.76 -46.80
C ASN A 416 19.68 24.23 -46.64
N GLU A 417 20.68 23.61 -45.99
CA GLU A 417 20.59 22.18 -45.67
C GLU A 417 19.51 21.88 -44.65
N GLU A 418 19.32 22.74 -43.66
CA GLU A 418 18.28 22.58 -42.64
C GLU A 418 16.86 22.80 -43.22
N SER A 419 16.71 23.78 -44.12
CA SER A 419 15.46 24.01 -44.88
C SER A 419 15.17 22.86 -45.84
N LYS A 420 16.20 22.33 -46.51
CA LYS A 420 16.10 21.16 -47.39
C LYS A 420 15.72 19.90 -46.62
N LEU A 421 16.28 19.72 -45.42
CA LEU A 421 15.95 18.60 -44.53
C LEU A 421 14.52 18.71 -43.98
N SER A 422 14.08 19.92 -43.62
CA SER A 422 12.69 20.19 -43.19
C SER A 422 11.69 19.94 -44.31
N TYR A 423 12.00 20.41 -45.53
CA TYR A 423 11.21 20.16 -46.73
C TYR A 423 11.14 18.66 -47.06
N LEU A 424 12.27 17.95 -46.96
CA LEU A 424 12.34 16.52 -47.21
C LEU A 424 11.54 15.72 -46.18
N LYS A 425 11.61 16.07 -44.89
CA LYS A 425 10.78 15.46 -43.83
C LYS A 425 9.29 15.61 -44.14
N ASN A 426 8.86 16.79 -44.57
CA ASN A 426 7.46 17.04 -44.92
C ASN A 426 7.03 16.26 -46.16
N LEU A 427 7.88 16.18 -47.21
CA LEU A 427 7.62 15.31 -48.36
C LEU A 427 7.51 13.84 -47.97
N MET A 428 8.37 13.34 -47.09
CA MET A 428 8.33 11.95 -46.65
C MET A 428 7.08 11.61 -45.84
N VAL A 429 6.63 12.51 -44.95
CA VAL A 429 5.37 12.34 -44.20
C VAL A 429 4.18 12.29 -45.15
N ASN A 430 4.14 13.18 -46.14
CA ASN A 430 3.08 13.18 -47.14
C ASN A 430 3.16 11.96 -48.06
N TYR A 431 4.36 11.52 -48.43
CA TYR A 431 4.57 10.31 -49.25
C TYR A 431 4.02 9.05 -48.55
N LEU A 432 4.22 8.89 -47.24
CA LEU A 432 3.71 7.74 -46.50
C LEU A 432 2.19 7.71 -46.32
N THR A 433 1.53 8.86 -46.46
CA THR A 433 0.09 9.04 -46.18
C THR A 433 -0.75 9.29 -47.43
N SER A 434 -0.13 9.50 -48.60
CA SER A 434 -0.82 9.82 -49.86
C SER A 434 -1.07 8.60 -50.74
N ASP A 435 -2.02 8.74 -51.66
CA ASP A 435 -2.36 7.73 -52.68
C ASP A 435 -1.24 7.49 -53.70
N GLN A 436 -1.28 6.35 -54.39
CA GLN A 436 -0.20 5.88 -55.28
C GLN A 436 0.21 6.90 -56.37
N GLU A 437 -0.74 7.63 -56.96
CA GLU A 437 -0.45 8.63 -58.00
C GLU A 437 0.29 9.86 -57.43
N VAL A 438 -0.02 10.23 -56.19
CA VAL A 438 0.62 11.35 -55.48
C VAL A 438 2.01 10.94 -54.99
N ARG A 439 2.17 9.67 -54.59
CA ARG A 439 3.45 9.08 -54.23
C ARG A 439 4.48 9.19 -55.35
N ASP A 440 4.09 8.91 -56.59
CA ASP A 440 5.00 8.98 -57.74
C ASP A 440 5.52 10.40 -58.00
N HIS A 441 4.64 11.39 -57.85
CA HIS A 441 5.04 12.79 -57.93
C HIS A 441 5.95 13.20 -56.77
N MET A 442 5.70 12.69 -55.57
CA MET A 442 6.54 12.95 -54.39
C MET A 442 7.90 12.24 -54.48
N GLU A 443 8.00 11.05 -55.07
CA GLU A 443 9.27 10.34 -55.32
C GLU A 443 10.17 11.11 -56.28
N ILE A 444 9.60 11.68 -57.35
CA ILE A 444 10.35 12.50 -58.30
C ILE A 444 10.88 13.76 -57.59
N ALA A 445 10.05 14.39 -56.76
CA ALA A 445 10.45 15.55 -55.98
C ALA A 445 11.51 15.21 -54.92
N ILE A 446 11.38 14.08 -54.21
CA ILE A 446 12.39 13.56 -53.27
C ILE A 446 13.71 13.27 -53.99
N GLY A 447 13.67 12.60 -55.14
CA GLY A 447 14.87 12.32 -55.94
C GLY A 447 15.54 13.59 -56.48
N THR A 448 14.75 14.60 -56.86
CA THR A 448 15.28 15.92 -57.26
C THR A 448 15.97 16.61 -56.08
N VAL A 449 15.38 16.55 -54.88
CA VAL A 449 15.98 17.11 -53.66
C VAL A 449 17.26 16.35 -53.30
N LEU A 450 17.28 15.03 -53.39
CA LEU A 450 18.44 14.19 -53.08
C LEU A 450 19.48 14.07 -54.22
N GLN A 451 19.24 14.75 -55.35
CA GLN A 451 20.11 14.74 -56.53
C GLN A 451 20.34 13.32 -57.09
N PHE A 452 19.28 12.50 -57.13
CA PHE A 452 19.32 11.20 -57.78
C PHE A 452 19.62 11.37 -59.27
N THR A 453 20.48 10.49 -59.79
CA THR A 453 20.77 10.50 -61.22
C THR A 453 19.58 9.93 -62.00
N PRO A 454 19.45 10.22 -63.30
CA PRO A 454 18.42 9.59 -64.14
C PRO A 454 18.47 8.05 -64.08
N ASP A 455 19.66 7.49 -63.89
CA ASP A 455 19.87 6.04 -63.71
C ASP A 455 19.29 5.52 -62.39
N ASP A 456 19.39 6.30 -61.31
CA ASP A 456 18.79 5.94 -60.01
C ASP A 456 17.25 5.99 -60.09
N HIS A 457 16.70 6.97 -60.80
CA HIS A 457 15.26 7.02 -61.08
C HIS A 457 14.79 5.81 -61.90
N ALA A 458 15.56 5.38 -62.90
CA ALA A 458 15.26 4.18 -63.69
C ALA A 458 15.31 2.90 -62.83
N LYS A 459 16.30 2.78 -61.92
CA LYS A 459 16.40 1.65 -60.98
C LYS A 459 15.24 1.60 -59.98
N ILE A 460 14.82 2.75 -59.45
CA ILE A 460 13.68 2.85 -58.51
C ILE A 460 12.40 2.44 -59.21
N LYS A 461 12.17 2.92 -60.45
CA LYS A 461 11.01 2.53 -61.26
C LYS A 461 10.99 1.03 -61.57
N ALA A 462 12.12 0.46 -61.99
CA ALA A 462 12.23 -0.98 -62.25
C ALA A 462 11.99 -1.82 -60.99
N LYS A 463 12.48 -1.37 -59.83
CA LYS A 463 12.25 -2.05 -58.55
C LYS A 463 10.79 -1.94 -58.08
N LYS A 464 10.12 -0.82 -58.39
CA LYS A 464 8.71 -0.61 -58.09
C LYS A 464 7.83 -1.55 -58.93
N GLU A 465 8.08 -1.65 -60.23
CA GLU A 465 7.37 -2.59 -61.13
C GLU A 465 7.59 -4.05 -60.67
N ALA A 466 8.79 -4.39 -60.17
CA ALA A 466 9.07 -5.70 -59.60
C ALA A 466 8.35 -5.96 -58.25
N ASN A 467 8.15 -4.92 -57.42
CA ASN A 467 7.46 -5.03 -56.12
C ASN A 467 5.92 -4.98 -56.23
N GLU A 468 5.36 -4.22 -57.17
CA GLU A 468 3.92 -4.24 -57.48
C GLU A 468 3.47 -5.63 -57.96
N SER A 469 4.38 -6.43 -58.54
CA SER A 469 4.13 -7.83 -58.90
C SER A 469 3.94 -8.77 -57.70
N TRP A 470 4.23 -8.34 -56.45
CA TRP A 470 3.97 -9.12 -55.24
C TRP A 470 2.69 -8.70 -54.50
N GLY A 471 1.99 -7.67 -54.98
CA GLY A 471 0.79 -7.10 -54.35
C GLY A 471 -0.55 -7.62 -54.89
N ILE A 472 -0.54 -8.65 -55.75
CA ILE A 472 -1.75 -9.39 -56.16
C ILE A 472 -1.73 -10.75 -55.48
N PHE A 473 -1.99 -10.77 -54.18
CA PHE A 473 -2.48 -11.93 -53.43
C PHE A 473 -3.39 -11.45 -52.29
#